data_AF-A0AAU9G499-F1
#
_entry.id   AF-A0AAU9G499-F1
#
_cell.length_a   1.000
_cell.length_b   1.000
_cell.length_c   1.000
_cell.angle_alpha   90.00
_cell.angle_beta   90.00
_cell.angle_gamma   90.00
#
_symmetry.space_group_name_H-M   'P 1'
#
loop_
_entity.id
_entity.type
_entity.pdbx_description
1 polymer ?
#
loop_
_entity_poly.entity_id
_entity_poly.type
_entity_poly.pdbx_seq_one_letter_code
_entity_poly.pdbx_strand_id
1 'polypeptide(L)'
;MDTPPEGKDVDTSGQEAWPAGLNSTERKQHLRNTVQALFQSYEIEEQYYQDILEMEKDYELRRYPILEKRKQIVSGTVDPAGQMRNWQEAKKRKVNVESCTKCIPRCRLIAFGIISMLSEWVEPHDQAALHMLTDVSVVYQEDISFRLHFHCDDNQFFRNTFLAKRFIVDSSVYPDQPLPVLSVQSVIQSVGCQIAWKKNMNLTVETIEKKQNQSCTKIIN
;
A
#
# COMPACT_ATOMS: atom_id res chain seq x y z
N MET A 1 -20.56 -62.87 0.74
CA MET A 1 -20.42 -61.43 1.04
C MET A 1 -20.44 -61.33 2.54
N ASP A 2 -19.33 -60.95 3.16
CA ASP A 2 -19.29 -60.12 4.37
C ASP A 2 -17.83 -59.75 4.63
N THR A 3 -17.66 -58.48 4.92
CA THR A 3 -16.46 -57.64 4.81
C THR A 3 -15.43 -57.89 5.92
N PRO A 4 -14.12 -57.62 5.66
CA PRO A 4 -13.09 -57.62 6.69
C PRO A 4 -13.19 -56.38 7.60
N PRO A 5 -12.74 -56.46 8.87
CA PRO A 5 -12.89 -55.36 9.83
C PRO A 5 -11.97 -54.17 9.50
N GLU A 6 -12.48 -53.02 9.91
CA GLU A 6 -12.10 -51.65 9.60
C GLU A 6 -10.65 -51.29 9.95
N GLY A 7 -10.08 -50.46 9.07
CA GLY A 7 -9.47 -49.18 9.44
C GLY A 7 -8.36 -49.20 10.49
N LYS A 8 -7.12 -49.39 10.05
CA LYS A 8 -5.97 -48.80 10.74
C LYS A 8 -5.92 -47.31 10.39
N ASP A 9 -6.55 -46.48 11.22
CA ASP A 9 -6.22 -45.05 11.24
C ASP A 9 -4.91 -44.88 12.01
N VAL A 10 -3.81 -44.93 11.26
CA VAL A 10 -2.52 -44.41 11.71
C VAL A 10 -2.61 -42.89 11.59
N ASP A 11 -2.99 -42.23 12.68
CA ASP A 11 -2.77 -40.78 12.82
C ASP A 11 -1.35 -40.54 13.34
N THR A 12 -0.44 -40.30 12.40
CA THR A 12 0.92 -39.79 12.64
C THR A 12 0.95 -38.27 12.57
N SER A 13 0.09 -37.58 13.30
CA SER A 13 0.31 -36.18 13.67
C SER A 13 1.20 -36.15 14.91
N GLY A 14 2.41 -35.57 14.78
CA GLY A 14 3.46 -35.64 15.79
C GLY A 14 2.99 -35.22 17.19
N GLN A 15 2.84 -36.18 18.09
CA GLN A 15 2.61 -35.91 19.51
C GLN A 15 3.92 -35.38 20.11
N GLU A 16 4.01 -34.07 20.28
CA GLU A 16 4.97 -33.48 21.22
C GLU A 16 4.66 -34.00 22.63
N ALA A 17 5.40 -35.02 23.04
CA ALA A 17 5.24 -35.64 24.35
C ALA A 17 5.76 -34.70 25.44
N TRP A 18 5.00 -34.57 26.52
CA TRP A 18 5.44 -33.92 27.76
C TRP A 18 6.81 -34.44 28.20
N PRO A 19 7.66 -33.61 28.85
CA PRO A 19 8.88 -34.08 29.48
C PRO A 19 8.58 -35.31 30.36
N ALA A 20 9.38 -36.37 30.19
CA ALA A 20 9.15 -37.65 30.84
C ALA A 20 9.11 -37.50 32.38
N GLY A 21 8.17 -38.18 33.04
CA GLY A 21 8.08 -38.24 34.50
C GLY A 21 7.12 -37.25 35.16
N LEU A 22 6.51 -36.32 34.42
CA LEU A 22 5.56 -35.35 35.01
C LEU A 22 4.18 -35.97 35.29
N ASN A 23 3.66 -35.75 36.50
CA ASN A 23 2.30 -36.08 36.89
C ASN A 23 1.26 -35.04 36.43
N SER A 24 -0.03 -35.32 36.61
CA SER A 24 -1.12 -34.43 36.12
C SER A 24 -1.07 -33.01 36.72
N THR A 25 -0.73 -32.89 38.01
CA THR A 25 -0.63 -31.59 38.69
C THR A 25 0.55 -30.78 38.17
N GLU A 26 1.70 -31.44 37.96
CA GLU A 26 2.90 -30.82 37.43
C GLU A 26 2.71 -30.36 35.98
N ARG A 27 2.03 -31.16 35.14
CA ARG A 27 1.68 -30.76 33.76
C ARG A 27 0.78 -29.52 33.74
N LYS A 28 -0.23 -29.46 34.63
CA LYS A 28 -1.08 -28.26 34.76
C LYS A 28 -0.29 -27.04 35.22
N GLN A 29 0.68 -27.20 36.12
CA GLN A 29 1.53 -26.11 36.55
C GLN A 29 2.48 -25.65 35.43
N HIS A 30 3.04 -26.59 34.66
CA HIS A 30 3.87 -26.27 33.50
C HIS A 30 3.08 -25.44 32.48
N LEU A 31 1.87 -25.87 32.13
CA LEU A 31 0.97 -25.10 31.25
C LEU A 31 0.72 -23.69 31.79
N ARG A 32 0.41 -23.53 33.08
CA ARG A 32 0.21 -22.20 33.67
C ARG A 32 1.44 -21.31 33.53
N ASN A 33 2.63 -21.85 33.79
CA ASN A 33 3.87 -21.11 33.67
C ASN A 33 4.18 -20.74 32.21
N THR A 34 3.96 -21.66 31.26
CA THR A 34 4.13 -21.40 29.83
C THR A 34 3.17 -20.30 29.36
N VAL A 35 1.90 -20.39 29.73
CA VAL A 35 0.89 -19.36 29.40
C VAL A 35 1.27 -18.02 30.02
N GLN A 36 1.75 -17.98 31.27
CA GLN A 36 2.23 -16.75 31.90
C GLN A 36 3.42 -16.14 31.16
N ALA A 37 4.41 -16.95 30.76
CA ALA A 37 5.56 -16.48 29.99
C ALA A 37 5.14 -15.95 28.60
N LEU A 38 4.16 -16.57 27.95
CA LEU A 38 3.58 -16.08 26.71
C LEU A 38 2.92 -14.71 26.91
N PHE A 39 2.11 -14.52 27.97
CA PHE A 39 1.52 -13.21 28.28
C PHE A 39 2.58 -12.11 28.49
N GLN A 40 3.65 -12.41 29.23
CA GLN A 40 4.76 -11.47 29.40
C GLN A 40 5.45 -11.12 28.08
N SER A 41 5.57 -12.09 27.16
CA SER A 41 6.11 -11.81 25.83
C SER A 41 5.20 -10.88 25.01
N TYR A 42 3.88 -11.02 25.14
CA TYR A 42 2.91 -10.16 24.45
C TYR A 42 2.90 -8.74 25.00
N GLU A 43 3.09 -8.54 26.31
CA GLU A 43 3.24 -7.19 26.90
C GLU A 43 4.44 -6.44 26.28
N ILE A 44 5.56 -7.14 26.06
CA ILE A 44 6.74 -6.57 25.41
C ILE A 44 6.46 -6.26 23.94
N GLU A 45 5.77 -7.16 23.24
CA GLU A 45 5.44 -7.00 21.83
C GLU A 45 4.45 -5.83 21.60
N GLU A 46 3.47 -5.67 22.49
CA GLU A 46 2.56 -4.51 22.48
C GLU A 46 3.33 -3.20 22.64
N GLN A 47 4.24 -3.14 23.63
CA GLN A 47 5.08 -1.95 23.84
C GLN A 47 5.94 -1.66 22.62
N TYR A 48 6.54 -2.68 22.01
CA TYR A 48 7.34 -2.54 20.78
C TYR A 48 6.53 -1.89 19.64
N TYR A 49 5.27 -2.29 19.44
CA TYR A 49 4.42 -1.67 18.41
C TYR A 49 4.03 -0.23 18.76
N GLN A 50 3.76 0.08 20.03
CA GLN A 50 3.51 1.46 20.47
C GLN A 50 4.72 2.37 20.20
N ASP A 51 5.93 1.88 20.53
CA ASP A 51 7.17 2.61 20.31
C ASP A 51 7.41 2.87 18.81
N ILE A 52 7.13 1.88 17.95
CA ILE A 52 7.18 2.07 16.49
C ILE A 52 6.22 3.16 16.05
N LEU A 53 4.96 3.13 16.49
CA LEU A 53 3.95 4.11 16.08
C LEU A 53 4.31 5.53 16.54
N GLU A 54 4.85 5.69 17.75
CA GLU A 54 5.34 6.98 18.24
C GLU A 54 6.55 7.46 17.41
N MET A 55 7.50 6.56 17.15
CA MET A 55 8.66 6.85 16.31
C MET A 55 8.25 7.27 14.89
N GLU A 56 7.32 6.55 14.25
CA GLU A 56 6.80 6.88 12.92
C GLU A 56 6.19 8.28 12.88
N LYS A 57 5.38 8.64 13.90
CA LYS A 57 4.79 9.99 14.04
C LYS A 57 5.88 11.07 14.12
N ASP A 58 6.90 10.88 14.95
CA ASP A 58 7.99 11.85 15.10
C ASP A 58 8.80 12.02 13.80
N TYR A 59 9.13 10.92 13.11
CA TYR A 59 9.83 10.99 11.82
C TYR A 59 8.95 11.63 10.74
N GLU A 60 7.64 11.40 10.74
CA GLU A 60 6.74 12.04 9.78
C GLU A 60 6.67 13.56 10.00
N LEU A 61 6.58 14.02 11.26
CA LEU A 61 6.64 15.45 11.59
C LEU A 61 7.95 16.09 11.12
N ARG A 62 9.08 15.39 11.25
CA ARG A 62 10.38 15.87 10.76
C ARG A 62 10.49 15.87 9.22
N ARG A 63 9.87 14.92 8.54
CA ARG A 63 9.84 14.83 7.07
C ARG A 63 8.89 15.85 6.44
N TYR A 64 7.78 16.15 7.09
CA TYR A 64 6.73 17.02 6.59
C TYR A 64 7.24 18.37 6.04
N PRO A 65 8.03 19.20 6.77
CA PRO A 65 8.51 20.48 6.25
C PRO A 65 9.45 20.32 5.03
N ILE A 66 10.15 19.18 4.91
CA ILE A 66 11.00 18.87 3.75
C ILE A 66 10.12 18.56 2.53
N LEU A 67 9.05 17.78 2.72
CA LEU A 67 8.10 17.45 1.66
C LEU A 67 7.33 18.68 1.19
N GLU A 68 6.94 19.57 2.10
CA GLU A 68 6.29 20.83 1.75
C GLU A 68 7.23 21.76 0.98
N LYS A 69 8.49 21.89 1.41
CA LYS A 69 9.52 22.63 0.65
C LYS A 69 9.74 22.03 -0.74
N ARG A 70 9.77 20.69 -0.85
CA ARG A 70 9.86 19.99 -2.14
C ARG A 70 8.68 20.35 -3.04
N LYS A 71 7.46 20.34 -2.51
CA LYS A 71 6.25 20.74 -3.24
C LYS A 71 6.35 22.17 -3.77
N GLN A 72 6.76 23.13 -2.94
CA GLN A 72 6.96 24.54 -3.33
C GLN A 72 8.04 24.72 -4.41
N ILE A 73 9.11 23.91 -4.36
CA ILE A 73 10.13 23.89 -5.40
C ILE A 73 9.57 23.33 -6.71
N VAL A 74 8.86 22.19 -6.65
CA VAL A 74 8.26 21.51 -7.82
C VAL A 74 7.21 22.39 -8.50
N SER A 75 6.38 23.10 -7.73
CA SER A 75 5.36 24.04 -8.23
C SER A 75 5.94 25.35 -8.76
N GLY A 76 7.23 25.62 -8.53
CA GLY A 76 7.88 26.87 -8.94
C GLY A 76 7.53 28.08 -8.07
N THR A 77 6.86 27.89 -6.94
CA THR A 77 6.49 28.97 -6.00
C THR A 77 7.70 29.51 -5.25
N VAL A 78 8.76 28.70 -5.11
CA VAL A 78 10.05 29.10 -4.53
C VAL A 78 11.19 28.76 -5.49
N ASP A 79 12.05 29.73 -5.78
CA ASP A 79 13.31 29.49 -6.47
C ASP A 79 14.35 28.97 -5.46
N PRO A 80 14.95 27.77 -5.65
CA PRO A 80 15.94 27.21 -4.73
C PRO A 80 17.29 27.95 -4.70
N ALA A 81 17.39 29.16 -5.27
CA ALA A 81 18.61 29.96 -5.30
C ALA A 81 19.24 30.09 -3.90
N GLY A 82 20.38 29.41 -3.70
CA GLY A 82 21.28 29.63 -2.59
C GLY A 82 21.25 28.63 -1.42
N GLN A 83 20.44 27.56 -1.45
CA GLN A 83 20.27 26.70 -0.26
C GLN A 83 20.30 25.18 -0.52
N MET A 84 21.39 24.66 -1.11
CA MET A 84 21.71 23.23 -0.94
C MET A 84 23.08 23.07 -0.29
N ARG A 85 23.10 23.11 1.05
CA ARG A 85 24.29 22.89 1.88
C ARG A 85 24.96 21.53 1.62
N ASN A 86 24.23 20.54 1.07
CA ASN A 86 24.69 19.14 0.87
C ASN A 86 24.63 18.63 -0.59
N TRP A 87 24.57 19.49 -1.60
CA TRP A 87 24.54 19.03 -3.01
C TRP A 87 25.73 18.12 -3.39
N GLN A 88 26.89 18.32 -2.77
CA GLN A 88 28.09 17.52 -3.01
C GLN A 88 27.93 16.03 -2.61
N GLU A 89 27.08 15.70 -1.63
CA GLU A 89 26.76 14.31 -1.29
C GLU A 89 25.79 13.67 -2.28
N ALA A 90 24.81 14.44 -2.79
CA ALA A 90 23.88 13.95 -3.81
C ALA A 90 24.62 13.57 -5.12
N LYS A 91 25.65 14.33 -5.49
CA LYS A 91 26.54 14.00 -6.63
C LYS A 91 27.27 12.67 -6.45
N LYS A 92 27.68 12.29 -5.23
CA LYS A 92 28.32 10.98 -4.97
C LYS A 92 27.39 9.79 -5.24
N ARG A 93 26.07 9.99 -5.18
CA ARG A 93 25.04 8.98 -5.50
C ARG A 93 24.72 8.87 -7.01
N LYS A 94 25.52 9.49 -7.89
CA LYS A 94 25.37 9.44 -9.37
C LYS A 94 23.99 9.87 -9.90
N VAL A 95 23.30 10.79 -9.22
CA VAL A 95 22.07 11.38 -9.78
C VAL A 95 22.45 12.30 -10.94
N ASN A 96 22.20 11.88 -12.19
CA ASN A 96 22.43 12.70 -13.37
C ASN A 96 21.30 13.72 -13.52
N VAL A 97 21.58 14.97 -13.18
CA VAL A 97 20.59 16.05 -13.15
C VAL A 97 20.44 16.76 -14.50
N GLU A 98 21.45 16.66 -15.37
CA GLU A 98 21.45 17.25 -16.71
C GLU A 98 20.58 16.48 -17.71
N SER A 99 20.37 15.18 -17.50
CA SER A 99 19.34 14.43 -18.25
C SER A 99 17.92 14.75 -17.76
N CYS A 100 17.75 15.11 -16.47
CA CYS A 100 16.45 15.47 -15.91
C CYS A 100 15.94 16.82 -16.42
N THR A 101 16.81 17.80 -16.68
CA THR A 101 16.40 19.12 -17.17
C THR A 101 15.92 19.14 -18.62
N LYS A 102 16.35 18.17 -19.45
CA LYS A 102 15.89 18.03 -20.84
C LYS A 102 14.60 17.21 -20.96
N CYS A 103 14.39 16.23 -20.08
CA CYS A 103 13.31 15.25 -20.21
C CYS A 103 12.14 15.47 -19.24
N ILE A 104 12.33 16.25 -18.18
CA ILE A 104 11.34 16.36 -17.09
C ILE A 104 11.10 17.84 -16.77
N PRO A 105 9.99 18.42 -17.25
CA PRO A 105 9.51 19.70 -16.73
C PRO A 105 9.42 19.62 -15.20
N ARG A 106 9.85 20.68 -14.52
CA ARG A 106 10.06 20.76 -13.05
C ARG A 106 8.90 20.19 -12.20
N CYS A 107 7.66 20.20 -12.71
CA CYS A 107 6.46 19.67 -12.06
C CYS A 107 6.29 18.13 -12.12
N ARG A 108 7.00 17.40 -13.00
CA ARG A 108 6.68 15.98 -13.32
C ARG A 108 7.63 14.94 -12.75
N LEU A 109 8.64 15.32 -11.96
CA LEU A 109 9.60 14.38 -11.37
C LEU A 109 8.92 13.27 -10.55
N ILE A 110 7.83 13.60 -9.88
CA ILE A 110 7.05 12.65 -9.09
C ILE A 110 6.34 11.65 -10.00
N ALA A 111 5.71 12.14 -11.07
CA ALA A 111 5.10 11.29 -12.09
C ALA A 111 6.12 10.29 -12.67
N PHE A 112 7.33 10.74 -13.00
CA PHE A 112 8.38 9.85 -13.51
C PHE A 112 8.83 8.81 -12.49
N GLY A 113 9.01 9.19 -11.22
CA GLY A 113 9.34 8.22 -10.17
C GLY A 113 8.26 7.15 -10.01
N ILE A 114 7.00 7.55 -10.08
CA ILE A 114 5.85 6.63 -9.96
C ILE A 114 5.68 5.76 -11.20
N ILE A 115 5.77 6.34 -12.40
CA ILE A 115 5.73 5.57 -13.66
C ILE A 115 6.87 4.57 -13.72
N SER A 116 8.08 4.94 -13.28
CA SER A 116 9.22 4.02 -13.23
C SER A 116 9.03 2.90 -12.20
N MET A 117 8.40 3.19 -11.06
CA MET A 117 8.13 2.19 -10.02
C MET A 117 6.99 1.25 -10.42
N LEU A 118 6.01 1.76 -11.17
CA LEU A 118 4.79 1.04 -11.55
C LEU A 118 4.81 0.60 -13.03
N SER A 119 5.97 0.53 -13.67
CA SER A 119 6.05 0.33 -15.13
C SER A 119 5.39 -0.95 -15.63
N GLU A 120 5.27 -1.98 -14.79
CA GLU A 120 4.55 -3.22 -15.09
C GLU A 120 3.03 -3.08 -15.09
N TRP A 121 2.52 -2.04 -14.42
CA TRP A 121 1.09 -1.79 -14.20
C TRP A 121 0.57 -0.57 -14.97
N VAL A 122 1.47 0.16 -15.62
CA VAL A 122 1.16 1.40 -16.35
C VAL A 122 1.21 1.11 -17.85
N GLU A 123 0.06 1.22 -18.50
CA GLU A 123 0.00 1.06 -19.95
C GLU A 123 0.41 2.36 -20.67
N PRO A 124 0.79 2.29 -21.97
CA PRO A 124 1.21 3.47 -22.70
C PRO A 124 0.16 4.60 -22.73
N HIS A 125 -1.13 4.26 -22.72
CA HIS A 125 -2.22 5.24 -22.75
C HIS A 125 -2.43 5.96 -21.39
N ASP A 126 -1.98 5.38 -20.29
CA ASP A 126 -2.07 5.96 -18.93
C ASP A 126 -1.03 7.06 -18.70
N GLN A 127 0.11 6.98 -19.39
CA GLN A 127 1.27 7.83 -19.14
C GLN A 127 0.90 9.32 -19.22
N ALA A 128 0.08 9.71 -20.19
CA ALA A 128 -0.32 11.10 -20.36
C ALA A 128 -1.15 11.63 -19.18
N ALA A 129 -1.99 10.81 -18.57
CA ALA A 129 -2.74 11.16 -17.36
C ALA A 129 -1.83 11.18 -16.12
N LEU A 130 -0.93 10.20 -15.99
CA LEU A 130 0.04 10.14 -14.88
C LEU A 130 1.04 11.29 -14.90
N HIS A 131 1.38 11.82 -16.07
CA HIS A 131 2.20 13.03 -16.20
C HIS A 131 1.54 14.30 -15.63
N MET A 132 0.24 14.27 -15.33
CA MET A 132 -0.46 15.38 -14.67
C MET A 132 -0.28 15.36 -13.14
N LEU A 133 0.32 14.30 -12.60
CA LEU A 133 0.57 14.16 -11.18
C LEU A 133 1.67 15.12 -10.71
N THR A 134 1.30 15.99 -9.77
CA THR A 134 2.16 17.03 -9.23
C THR A 134 2.61 16.78 -7.80
N ASP A 135 1.89 15.93 -7.06
CA ASP A 135 2.30 15.48 -5.73
C ASP A 135 1.66 14.16 -5.31
N VAL A 136 2.31 13.46 -4.37
CA VAL A 136 1.71 12.35 -3.64
C VAL A 136 1.92 12.59 -2.15
N SER A 137 0.81 12.58 -1.41
CA SER A 137 0.80 12.81 0.04
C SER A 137 0.07 11.70 0.75
N VAL A 138 0.48 11.42 1.99
CA VAL A 138 -0.19 10.49 2.89
C VAL A 138 -1.02 11.29 3.89
N VAL A 139 -2.26 10.88 4.12
CA VAL A 139 -3.13 11.41 5.17
C VAL A 139 -3.51 10.27 6.09
N TYR A 140 -3.01 10.31 7.33
CA TYR A 140 -3.42 9.38 8.39
C TYR A 140 -4.82 9.78 8.89
N GLN A 141 -5.67 8.78 9.14
CA GLN A 141 -7.02 8.98 9.65
C GLN A 141 -7.07 8.69 11.16
N GLU A 142 -8.20 8.98 11.80
CA GLU A 142 -8.40 8.71 13.25
C GLU A 142 -8.49 7.22 13.56
N ASP A 143 -8.95 6.41 12.60
CA ASP A 143 -8.88 4.96 12.65
C ASP A 143 -7.49 4.47 12.18
N ILE A 144 -7.23 3.17 12.31
CA ILE A 144 -5.96 2.56 11.88
C ILE A 144 -5.98 2.38 10.36
N SER A 145 -6.05 3.51 9.67
CA SER A 145 -6.13 3.63 8.22
C SER A 145 -5.35 4.86 7.74
N PHE A 146 -4.84 4.78 6.53
CA PHE A 146 -4.18 5.90 5.87
C PHE A 146 -4.66 6.02 4.42
N ARG A 147 -4.53 7.22 3.86
CA ARG A 147 -4.97 7.54 2.51
C ARG A 147 -3.83 8.15 1.71
N LEU A 148 -3.56 7.58 0.55
CA LEU A 148 -2.72 8.19 -0.46
C LEU A 148 -3.56 9.17 -1.27
N HIS A 149 -3.12 10.42 -1.34
CA HIS A 149 -3.65 11.44 -2.23
C HIS A 149 -2.65 11.69 -3.37
N PHE A 150 -3.13 11.49 -4.58
CA PHE A 150 -2.44 11.73 -5.83
C PHE A 150 -2.95 13.06 -6.39
N HIS A 151 -2.20 14.14 -6.15
CA HIS A 151 -2.58 15.49 -6.57
C HIS A 151 -2.24 15.70 -8.04
N CYS A 152 -3.21 16.22 -8.79
CA CYS A 152 -3.08 16.42 -10.23
C CYS A 152 -3.39 17.87 -10.59
N ASP A 153 -2.70 18.40 -11.60
CA ASP A 153 -3.09 19.66 -12.23
C ASP A 153 -4.40 19.51 -13.00
N ASP A 154 -5.02 20.64 -13.37
CA ASP A 154 -6.12 20.61 -14.33
C ASP A 154 -5.63 19.97 -15.64
N ASN A 155 -6.41 19.03 -16.14
CA ASN A 155 -5.99 18.14 -17.20
C ASN A 155 -7.18 17.71 -18.07
N GLN A 156 -6.91 17.15 -19.25
CA GLN A 156 -7.96 16.76 -20.18
C GLN A 156 -8.72 15.47 -19.80
N PHE A 157 -8.24 14.70 -18.81
CA PHE A 157 -8.73 13.34 -18.55
C PHE A 157 -9.87 13.30 -17.55
N PHE A 158 -9.74 13.98 -16.42
CA PHE A 158 -10.71 13.96 -15.34
C PHE A 158 -10.82 15.32 -14.64
N ARG A 159 -11.91 15.53 -13.89
CA ARG A 159 -12.18 16.76 -13.16
C ARG A 159 -11.61 16.78 -11.73
N ASN A 160 -11.18 15.63 -11.22
CA ASN A 160 -10.61 15.52 -9.89
C ASN A 160 -9.33 16.34 -9.78
N THR A 161 -9.21 17.12 -8.69
CA THR A 161 -7.96 17.78 -8.31
C THR A 161 -6.99 16.83 -7.61
N PHE A 162 -7.52 15.75 -7.02
CA PHE A 162 -6.74 14.63 -6.53
C PHE A 162 -7.50 13.31 -6.64
N LEU A 163 -6.76 12.21 -6.81
CA LEU A 163 -7.28 10.86 -6.66
C LEU A 163 -6.86 10.30 -5.30
N ALA A 164 -7.69 9.44 -4.72
CA ALA A 164 -7.45 8.90 -3.39
C ALA A 164 -7.53 7.37 -3.35
N LYS A 165 -6.61 6.76 -2.62
CA LYS A 165 -6.65 5.34 -2.26
C LYS A 165 -6.47 5.21 -0.75
N ARG A 166 -7.51 4.77 -0.06
CA ARG A 166 -7.48 4.48 1.38
C ARG A 166 -7.08 3.03 1.62
N PHE A 167 -6.26 2.79 2.62
CA PHE A 167 -5.82 1.48 3.10
C PHE A 167 -6.22 1.36 4.56
N ILE A 168 -6.97 0.31 4.90
CA ILE A 168 -7.38 -0.04 6.26
C ILE A 168 -6.44 -1.13 6.72
N VAL A 169 -5.81 -0.91 7.87
CA VAL A 169 -4.80 -1.79 8.44
C VAL A 169 -5.43 -2.58 9.59
N ASP A 170 -5.17 -3.88 9.64
CA ASP A 170 -5.55 -4.69 10.80
C ASP A 170 -4.67 -4.33 11.98
N SER A 171 -5.33 -4.14 13.10
CA SER A 171 -4.75 -3.85 14.41
C SER A 171 -5.52 -4.59 15.50
N SER A 172 -6.37 -5.53 15.09
CA SER A 172 -7.16 -6.29 16.04
C SER A 172 -6.24 -7.16 16.87
N VAL A 173 -6.37 -7.01 18.18
CA VAL A 173 -5.97 -8.02 19.15
C VAL A 173 -7.15 -8.97 19.22
N TYR A 174 -7.01 -10.20 18.71
CA TYR A 174 -8.10 -11.18 18.71
C TYR A 174 -8.46 -11.58 20.17
N PRO A 175 -9.53 -11.02 20.77
CA PRO A 175 -9.80 -11.20 22.20
C PRO A 175 -10.49 -12.54 22.49
N ASP A 176 -10.94 -13.22 21.45
CA ASP A 176 -11.62 -14.51 21.43
C ASP A 176 -10.68 -15.69 21.22
N GLN A 177 -9.39 -15.42 20.96
CA GLN A 177 -8.37 -16.46 20.89
C GLN A 177 -7.80 -16.75 22.30
N PRO A 178 -7.55 -18.02 22.65
CA PRO A 178 -6.99 -18.39 23.96
C PRO A 178 -5.58 -17.83 24.20
N LEU A 179 -4.89 -17.37 23.13
CA LEU A 179 -3.63 -16.63 23.19
C LEU A 179 -3.77 -15.34 22.34
N PRO A 180 -3.41 -14.17 22.88
CA PRO A 180 -3.51 -12.91 22.15
C PRO A 180 -2.43 -12.85 21.07
N VAL A 181 -2.77 -13.16 19.83
CA VAL A 181 -1.86 -12.94 18.69
C VAL A 181 -1.99 -11.48 18.28
N LEU A 182 -0.90 -10.71 18.40
CA LEU A 182 -0.82 -9.38 17.81
C LEU A 182 -0.79 -9.56 16.28
N SER A 183 -1.79 -9.02 15.59
CA SER A 183 -1.80 -9.03 14.13
C SER A 183 -0.63 -8.18 13.63
N VAL A 184 0.23 -8.76 12.81
CA VAL A 184 1.21 -7.98 12.05
C VAL A 184 0.41 -6.96 11.24
N GLN A 185 0.69 -5.66 11.43
CA GLN A 185 0.01 -4.55 10.77
C GLN A 185 -0.03 -4.76 9.27
N SER A 186 -1.14 -5.31 8.80
CA SER A 186 -1.31 -5.74 7.41
C SER A 186 -2.52 -5.04 6.85
N VAL A 187 -2.43 -4.67 5.58
CA VAL A 187 -3.55 -4.04 4.88
C VAL A 187 -4.61 -5.11 4.65
N ILE A 188 -5.76 -4.96 5.31
CA ILE A 188 -6.91 -5.88 5.14
C ILE A 188 -7.86 -5.42 4.05
N GLN A 189 -7.92 -4.11 3.80
CA GLN A 189 -8.84 -3.56 2.82
C GLN A 189 -8.24 -2.34 2.17
N SER A 190 -8.56 -2.15 0.90
CA SER A 190 -8.24 -0.92 0.18
C SER A 190 -9.47 -0.38 -0.54
N VAL A 191 -9.69 0.94 -0.46
CA VAL A 191 -10.86 1.63 -1.00
C VAL A 191 -10.39 2.76 -1.90
N GLY A 192 -10.78 2.71 -3.18
CA GLY A 192 -10.50 3.77 -4.15
C GLY A 192 -11.49 4.93 -4.08
N CYS A 193 -11.23 5.97 -4.87
CA CYS A 193 -12.20 7.04 -5.13
C CYS A 193 -12.81 6.92 -6.54
N GLN A 194 -13.96 7.55 -6.73
CA GLN A 194 -14.55 7.68 -8.06
C GLN A 194 -13.77 8.71 -8.91
N ILE A 195 -13.36 8.29 -10.11
CA ILE A 195 -12.72 9.18 -11.09
C ILE A 195 -13.82 9.84 -11.92
N ALA A 196 -13.89 11.17 -11.87
CA ALA A 196 -14.81 11.99 -12.65
C ALA A 196 -14.24 12.27 -14.04
N TRP A 197 -14.23 11.23 -14.88
CA TRP A 197 -13.73 11.28 -16.26
C TRP A 197 -14.43 12.38 -17.09
N LYS A 198 -13.64 13.09 -17.89
CA LYS A 198 -14.14 14.00 -18.94
C LYS A 198 -14.64 13.14 -20.12
N LYS A 199 -15.46 13.75 -20.98
CA LYS A 199 -16.12 13.03 -22.09
C LYS A 199 -15.09 12.32 -22.97
N ASN A 200 -15.31 11.02 -23.22
CA ASN A 200 -14.44 10.15 -24.04
C ASN A 200 -12.98 10.03 -23.56
N MET A 201 -12.74 10.28 -22.26
CA MET A 201 -11.38 10.23 -21.68
C MET A 201 -11.26 9.16 -20.60
N ASN A 202 -12.23 8.25 -20.48
CA ASN A 202 -12.13 7.15 -19.53
C ASN A 202 -11.14 6.11 -20.07
N LEU A 203 -9.95 6.10 -19.48
CA LEU A 203 -8.86 5.22 -19.87
C LEU A 203 -9.08 3.76 -19.41
N THR A 204 -10.00 3.51 -18.48
CA THR A 204 -10.22 2.16 -17.92
C THR A 204 -11.22 1.33 -18.73
N VAL A 205 -11.71 1.84 -19.87
CA VAL A 205 -12.71 1.17 -20.69
C VAL A 205 -12.35 1.28 -22.17
N GLU A 206 -12.43 0.15 -22.89
CA GLU A 206 -12.36 0.16 -24.35
C GLU A 206 -13.76 0.31 -24.94
N THR A 207 -13.95 1.27 -25.85
CA THR A 207 -15.21 1.43 -26.58
C THR A 207 -15.12 0.69 -27.91
N ILE A 208 -15.82 -0.44 -28.03
CA ILE A 208 -15.92 -1.20 -29.29
C ILE A 208 -17.11 -0.67 -30.09
N GLU A 209 -16.85 0.08 -31.16
CA GLU A 209 -17.88 0.47 -32.11
C GLU A 209 -18.22 -0.68 -33.07
N LYS A 210 -19.36 -1.33 -32.86
CA LYS A 210 -19.89 -2.31 -33.84
C LYS A 210 -20.53 -1.56 -35.02
N LYS A 211 -19.89 -1.58 -36.19
CA LYS A 211 -20.53 -1.21 -37.47
C LYS A 211 -21.63 -2.22 -37.81
N GLN A 212 -22.91 -1.83 -37.72
CA GLN A 212 -24.00 -2.58 -38.37
C GLN A 212 -24.03 -2.20 -39.86
N ASN A 213 -23.56 -3.11 -40.73
CA ASN A 213 -23.87 -3.04 -42.15
C ASN A 213 -25.30 -3.59 -42.36
N GLN A 214 -26.30 -2.71 -42.39
CA GLN A 214 -27.60 -3.07 -42.95
C GLN A 214 -27.56 -2.78 -44.46
N SER A 215 -27.23 -3.80 -45.26
CA SER A 215 -27.54 -3.77 -46.69
C SER A 215 -29.04 -4.04 -46.86
N CYS A 216 -29.84 -2.98 -46.96
CA CYS A 216 -31.20 -3.09 -47.44
C CYS A 216 -31.14 -3.23 -48.98
N THR A 217 -31.11 -4.47 -49.48
CA THR A 217 -31.36 -4.75 -50.90
C THR A 217 -32.73 -5.40 -50.99
N LYS A 218 -33.76 -4.60 -51.28
CA LYS A 218 -35.06 -5.12 -51.72
C LYS A 218 -34.98 -5.35 -53.22
N ILE A 219 -35.22 -6.59 -53.63
CA ILE A 219 -35.34 -7.01 -55.03
C ILE A 219 -36.57 -6.31 -55.64
N ILE A 220 -36.40 -5.76 -56.84
CA ILE A 220 -37.49 -5.29 -57.70
C ILE A 220 -37.83 -6.46 -58.63
N ASN A 221 -39.10 -6.90 -58.54
CA ASN A 221 -39.83 -7.91 -59.32
C ASN A 221 -39.31 -9.35 -59.33
#